data_AF-A0A2E4EAA9-F1
#
_entry.id   AF-A0A2E4EAA9-F1
#
_cell.length_a   1.000
_cell.length_b   1.000
_cell.length_c   1.000
_cell.angle_alpha   90.00
_cell.angle_beta   90.00
_cell.angle_gamma   90.00
#
_symmetry.space_group_name_H-M   'P 1'
#
loop_
_entity.id
_entity.type
_entity.pdbx_description
1 polymer ?
#
loop_
_entity_poly.entity_id
_entity_poly.type
_entity_poly.pdbx_seq_one_letter_code
_entity_poly.pdbx_strand_id
1 'polypeptide(L)'
;MIETGMVDSDGKAICIGSKVRIPTMDEDSPHGPWCEYTIEQKGMIPFVVYHHSAEGQIFPKGGVSCPLTNFYDAKEISRSPDLSDCLPMDTINIVS
;
A
#
# COMPACT_ATOMS: atom_id res chain seq x y z
N MET A 1 -1.65 4.73 -16.58
CA MET A 1 -2.22 3.97 -15.43
C MET A 1 -3.25 4.86 -14.76
N ILE A 2 -4.21 4.30 -14.01
CA ILE A 2 -5.23 5.11 -13.32
C ILE A 2 -4.66 5.50 -11.95
N GLU A 3 -4.53 6.79 -11.67
CA GLU A 3 -4.03 7.28 -10.38
C GLU A 3 -5.09 7.11 -9.28
N THR A 4 -4.61 6.81 -8.07
CA THR A 4 -5.48 6.71 -6.88
C THR A 4 -5.76 8.07 -6.22
N GLY A 5 -4.99 9.10 -6.60
CA GLY A 5 -4.94 10.39 -5.91
C GLY A 5 -4.06 10.40 -4.67
N MET A 6 -3.51 9.26 -4.23
CA MET A 6 -2.56 9.17 -3.10
C MET A 6 -1.13 8.93 -3.58
N VAL A 7 -0.16 9.27 -2.73
CA VAL A 7 1.27 9.16 -3.03
C VAL A 7 1.98 8.19 -2.07
N ASP A 8 3.09 7.60 -2.51
CA ASP A 8 3.94 6.76 -1.69
C ASP A 8 4.80 7.60 -0.71
N SER A 9 5.68 6.93 0.06
CA SER A 9 6.54 7.61 1.03
C SER A 9 7.56 8.58 0.41
N ASP A 10 7.83 8.47 -0.90
CA ASP A 10 8.70 9.38 -1.65
C ASP A 10 7.89 10.49 -2.36
N GLY A 11 6.57 10.54 -2.18
CA GLY A 11 5.69 11.48 -2.87
C GLY A 11 5.36 11.09 -4.32
N LYS A 12 5.63 9.84 -4.74
CA LYS A 12 5.30 9.35 -6.08
C LYS A 12 3.84 8.92 -6.13
N ALA A 13 3.13 9.29 -7.20
CA ALA A 13 1.73 8.91 -7.39
C ALA A 13 1.54 7.39 -7.43
N ILE A 14 0.65 6.88 -6.58
CA ILE A 14 0.27 5.48 -6.56
C ILE A 14 -0.84 5.26 -7.58
N CYS A 15 -0.64 4.29 -8.47
CA CYS A 15 -1.60 3.92 -9.51
C CYS A 15 -2.26 2.56 -9.23
N ILE A 16 -3.45 2.36 -9.80
CA ILE A 16 -4.03 1.02 -9.90
C ILE A 16 -3.11 0.14 -10.75
N GLY A 17 -2.78 -1.04 -10.21
CA GLY A 17 -1.81 -1.98 -10.74
C GLY A 17 -0.38 -1.77 -10.24
N SER A 18 -0.09 -0.68 -9.52
CA SER A 18 1.23 -0.48 -8.90
C SER A 18 1.55 -1.61 -7.94
N LYS A 19 2.82 -2.01 -7.93
CA LYS A 19 3.36 -2.87 -6.88
C LYS A 19 4.02 -2.01 -5.82
N VAL A 20 3.70 -2.30 -4.57
CA VAL A 20 4.25 -1.58 -3.42
C VAL A 20 4.88 -2.55 -2.44
N ARG A 21 5.96 -2.13 -1.79
CA ARG A 21 6.52 -2.81 -0.63
C ARG A 21 6.23 -2.02 0.63
N ILE A 22 5.81 -2.76 1.65
CA ILE A 22 5.54 -2.25 2.98
C ILE A 22 6.39 -3.08 3.96
N PRO A 23 7.23 -2.43 4.80
CA PRO A 23 8.00 -3.13 5.82
C PRO A 23 7.09 -3.88 6.78
N THR A 24 7.58 -5.01 7.28
CA THR A 24 6.94 -5.69 8.41
C THR A 24 7.40 -5.03 9.71
N MET A 25 6.59 -5.08 10.76
CA MET A 25 6.98 -4.53 12.07
C MET A 25 8.01 -5.39 12.81
N ASP A 26 8.17 -6.65 12.38
CA ASP A 26 8.99 -7.66 13.04
C ASP A 26 9.77 -8.44 11.99
N GLU A 27 11.10 -8.27 12.00
CA GLU A 27 12.03 -8.95 11.10
C GLU A 27 12.09 -10.47 11.39
N ASP A 28 11.77 -10.89 12.62
CA ASP A 28 11.69 -12.30 13.00
C ASP A 28 10.34 -12.94 12.61
N SER A 29 9.43 -12.15 12.00
CA SER A 29 8.16 -12.68 11.50
C SER A 29 8.39 -13.62 10.31
N PRO A 30 7.48 -14.59 10.07
CA PRO A 30 7.58 -15.50 8.93
C PRO A 30 7.53 -14.80 7.56
N HIS A 31 7.29 -13.48 7.53
CA HIS A 31 7.28 -12.69 6.32
C HIS A 31 8.67 -12.17 5.93
N GLY A 32 9.62 -12.15 6.86
CA GLY A 32 10.89 -11.41 6.71
C GLY A 32 10.65 -9.90 6.77
N PRO A 33 11.60 -9.06 6.27
CA PRO A 33 11.58 -7.61 6.51
C PRO A 33 10.51 -6.82 5.74
N TRP A 34 9.84 -7.40 4.75
CA TRP A 34 8.84 -6.70 3.94
C TRP A 34 7.82 -7.63 3.30
N CYS A 35 6.68 -7.06 2.93
CA CYS A 35 5.68 -7.68 2.07
C CYS A 35 5.45 -6.85 0.80
N GLU A 36 5.34 -7.51 -0.35
CA GLU A 36 4.93 -6.91 -1.62
C GLU A 36 3.42 -7.08 -1.81
N TYR A 37 2.80 -6.00 -2.27
CA TYR A 37 1.37 -5.92 -2.53
C TYR A 37 1.12 -5.34 -3.92
N THR A 38 -0.06 -5.62 -4.47
CA THR A 38 -0.57 -4.96 -5.67
C THR A 38 -1.70 -4.01 -5.27
N ILE A 39 -1.75 -2.83 -5.90
CA ILE A 39 -2.86 -1.90 -5.75
C ILE A 39 -3.97 -2.31 -6.72
N GLU A 40 -5.13 -2.66 -6.17
CA GLU A 40 -6.29 -3.08 -6.97
C GLU A 40 -7.50 -2.17 -6.71
N GLN A 41 -8.29 -1.95 -7.75
CA GLN A 41 -9.55 -1.21 -7.64
C GLN A 41 -10.68 -2.19 -7.25
N LYS A 42 -11.38 -1.93 -6.14
CA LYS A 42 -12.61 -2.66 -5.76
C LYS A 42 -13.78 -1.66 -5.66
N GLY A 43 -14.60 -1.60 -6.70
CA GLY A 43 -15.63 -0.57 -6.83
C GLY A 43 -14.98 0.80 -6.99
N MET A 44 -15.22 1.73 -6.05
CA MET A 44 -14.59 3.07 -6.03
C MET A 44 -13.38 3.19 -5.11
N ILE A 45 -13.03 2.13 -4.37
CA ILE A 45 -12.00 2.18 -3.33
C ILE A 45 -10.74 1.43 -3.82
N PRO A 46 -9.55 2.05 -3.75
CA PRO A 46 -8.28 1.35 -3.98
C PRO A 46 -7.89 0.50 -2.76
N PHE A 47 -7.43 -0.72 -3.01
CA PHE A 47 -7.01 -1.69 -2.01
C PHE A 47 -5.55 -2.09 -2.20
N VAL A 48 -4.86 -2.30 -1.09
CA VAL A 48 -3.56 -2.97 -1.02
C VAL A 48 -3.82 -4.47 -0.86
N VAL A 49 -3.38 -5.27 -1.83
CA VAL A 49 -3.68 -6.71 -1.92
C VAL A 49 -2.40 -7.52 -1.86
N TYR A 50 -2.30 -8.45 -0.91
CA TYR A 50 -1.07 -9.22 -0.67
C TYR A 50 -0.66 -10.04 -1.90
N HIS A 51 0.61 -9.90 -2.26
CA HIS A 51 1.25 -10.67 -3.32
C HIS A 51 2.15 -11.75 -2.75
N HIS A 52 3.29 -11.38 -2.15
CA HIS A 52 4.24 -12.27 -1.47
C HIS A 52 5.06 -11.48 -0.44
N SER A 53 5.92 -12.14 0.34
CA SER A 53 6.84 -11.49 1.28
C SER A 53 8.31 -11.79 0.94
N ALA A 54 9.23 -11.21 1.68
CA ALA A 54 10.66 -11.44 1.49
C ALA A 54 11.04 -12.93 1.50
N GLU A 55 10.38 -13.70 2.38
CA GLU A 55 10.55 -15.16 2.51
C GLU A 55 9.71 -15.99 1.51
N GLY A 56 9.07 -15.34 0.52
CA GLY A 56 8.24 -16.00 -0.48
C GLY A 56 6.74 -15.95 -0.17
N GLN A 57 6.00 -16.97 -0.59
CA GLN A 57 4.54 -16.98 -0.49
C GLN A 57 4.09 -17.55 0.87
N ILE A 58 3.63 -16.70 1.77
CA ILE A 58 3.15 -17.11 3.10
C ILE A 58 1.63 -17.29 3.14
N PHE A 59 0.87 -16.32 2.61
CA PHE A 59 -0.58 -16.45 2.43
C PHE A 59 -0.90 -16.82 0.98
N PRO A 60 -2.10 -17.35 0.67
CA PRO A 60 -2.56 -17.41 -0.72
C PRO A 60 -2.53 -16.02 -1.36
N LYS A 61 -2.29 -15.94 -2.68
CA LYS A 61 -2.35 -14.67 -3.41
C LYS A 61 -3.72 -14.02 -3.23
N GLY A 62 -3.74 -12.76 -2.81
CA GLY A 62 -4.98 -12.05 -2.46
C GLY A 62 -5.62 -12.49 -1.14
N GLY A 63 -4.95 -13.35 -0.36
CA GLY A 63 -5.44 -13.87 0.92
C GLY A 63 -5.62 -12.80 1.99
N VAL A 64 -4.97 -11.65 1.84
CA VAL A 64 -5.14 -10.48 2.71
C VAL A 64 -5.25 -9.22 1.84
N SER A 65 -6.20 -8.36 2.16
CA SER A 65 -6.31 -7.03 1.55
C SER A 65 -6.97 -6.02 2.47
N CYS A 66 -6.59 -4.75 2.37
CA CYS A 66 -7.24 -3.63 3.07
C CYS A 66 -7.30 -2.39 2.17
N PRO A 67 -8.17 -1.42 2.47
CA PRO A 67 -8.17 -0.13 1.76
C PRO A 67 -6.81 0.56 1.86
N LEU A 68 -6.36 1.18 0.77
CA LEU A 68 -5.09 1.92 0.73
C LEU A 68 -5.07 3.07 1.75
N THR A 69 -6.21 3.70 2.02
CA THR A 69 -6.36 4.76 3.02
C THR A 69 -6.00 4.33 4.44
N ASN A 70 -5.93 3.03 4.75
CA ASN A 70 -5.54 2.56 6.07
C ASN A 70 -4.08 2.89 6.42
N PHE A 71 -3.25 3.18 5.41
CA PHE A 71 -1.85 3.55 5.59
C PHE A 71 -1.64 5.08 5.74
N TYR A 72 -2.71 5.87 5.85
CA TYR A 72 -2.67 7.33 5.91
C TYR A 72 -3.49 7.85 7.10
N ASP A 73 -3.18 9.06 7.57
CA ASP A 73 -3.93 9.65 8.68
C ASP A 73 -5.35 10.06 8.22
N ALA A 74 -6.35 9.46 8.86
CA ALA A 74 -7.75 9.69 8.50
C ALA A 74 -8.21 11.13 8.73
N LYS A 75 -7.63 11.86 9.70
CA LYS A 75 -7.97 13.26 9.94
C LYS A 75 -7.36 14.16 8.88
N GLU A 76 -6.12 13.90 8.47
CA GLU A 76 -5.48 14.61 7.35
C GLU A 76 -6.26 14.39 6.06
N ILE A 77 -6.57 13.14 5.72
CA ILE A 77 -7.43 12.81 4.55
C ILE A 77 -8.75 13.59 4.62
N SER A 78 -9.43 13.62 5.77
CA SER A 78 -10.73 14.29 5.90
C SER A 78 -10.69 15.81 5.73
N ARG A 79 -9.51 16.41 5.87
CA ARG A 79 -9.30 17.86 5.80
C ARG A 79 -8.60 18.29 4.51
N SER A 80 -7.94 17.37 3.83
CA SER A 80 -7.17 17.69 2.63
C SER A 80 -8.09 17.89 1.43
N PRO A 81 -7.95 19.01 0.70
CA PRO A 81 -8.65 19.21 -0.57
C PRO A 81 -8.05 18.36 -1.71
N ASP A 82 -6.78 17.95 -1.58
CA ASP A 82 -6.07 17.09 -2.52
C ASP A 82 -5.30 16.00 -1.75
N LEU A 83 -5.54 14.74 -2.10
CA LEU A 83 -4.91 13.62 -1.41
C LEU A 83 -3.45 13.40 -1.84
N SER A 84 -2.99 14.05 -2.93
CA SER A 84 -1.58 13.94 -3.34
C SER A 84 -0.62 14.64 -2.39
N ASP A 85 -1.14 15.53 -1.53
CA ASP A 85 -0.39 16.24 -0.51
C ASP A 85 -0.22 15.41 0.78
N CYS A 86 -0.96 14.31 0.92
CA CYS A 86 -0.92 13.45 2.09
C CYS A 86 0.18 12.38 1.93
N LEU A 87 1.09 12.34 2.90
CA LEU A 87 2.05 11.23 3.02
C LEU A 87 1.45 10.10 3.88
N PRO A 88 1.86 8.85 3.61
CA PRO A 88 1.44 7.70 4.40
C PRO A 88 2.08 7.74 5.80
N MET A 89 1.38 7.23 6.81
CA MET A 89 1.87 7.06 8.18
C MET A 89 2.89 5.92 8.28
N ASP A 90 2.66 4.85 7.51
CA ASP A 90 3.57 3.73 7.38
C ASP A 90 4.41 3.85 6.11
N THR A 91 5.61 3.27 6.10
CA THR A 91 6.43 3.27 4.89
C THR A 91 5.79 2.41 3.80
N ILE A 92 5.54 3.01 2.65
CA ILE A 92 5.04 2.36 1.43
C ILE A 92 5.89 2.88 0.27
N ASN A 93 6.53 1.96 -0.44
CA ASN A 93 7.41 2.31 -1.57
C ASN A 93 6.95 1.59 -2.83
N ILE A 94 6.78 2.33 -3.92
CA ILE A 94 6.55 1.73 -5.24
C ILE A 94 7.82 1.01 -5.70
N VAL A 95 7.71 -0.24 -6.15
CA VAL A 95 8.88 -1.09 -6.49
C VAL A 95 9.08 -1.34 -7.98
N SER A 96 8.11 -1.01 -8.83
CA SER A 96 8.21 -1.01 -10.29
C SER A 96 6.98 -0.38 -10.93
#